data_AF-A0A937RJM0-F1
#
_entry.id   AF-A0A937RJM0-F1
#
_cell.length_a   1.000
_cell.length_b   1.000
_cell.length_c   1.000
_cell.angle_alpha   90.00
_cell.angle_beta   90.00
_cell.angle_gamma   90.00
#
_symmetry.space_group_name_H-M   'P 1'
#
loop_
_entity.id
_entity.type
_entity.pdbx_description
1 polymer ?
#
loop_
_entity_poly.entity_id
_entity_poly.type
_entity_poly.pdbx_seq_one_letter_code
_entity_poly.pdbx_strand_id
1 'polypeptide(L)' 'HITFGFGAHFCLGAALARMEGQIALTGTLKRFPRWEIDESRLVPVQTSTVRGYASVPISFD' A
#
# COMPACT_ATOMS: atom_id res chain seq x y z
N HIS A 1 0.69 -15.77 -5.45
CA HIS A 1 -0.17 -15.02 -4.51
C HIS A 1 -1.60 -14.98 -5.06
N ILE A 2 -2.63 -14.80 -4.22
CA ILE A 2 -4.05 -14.76 -4.63
C ILE A 2 -4.71 -13.38 -4.41
N THR A 3 -3.91 -12.33 -4.22
CA THR A 3 -4.39 -10.96 -3.92
C THR A 3 -5.43 -10.40 -4.90
N PHE A 4 -5.39 -10.80 -6.17
CA PHE A 4 -6.33 -10.36 -7.20
C PHE A 4 -7.45 -11.38 -7.52
N GLY A 5 -7.61 -12.41 -6.70
CA GLY A 5 -8.55 -13.50 -6.94
C GLY A 5 -8.16 -14.39 -8.12
N PHE A 6 -9.12 -15.19 -8.60
CA PHE A 6 -8.98 -16.08 -9.74
C PHE A 6 -10.34 -16.33 -10.43
N GLY A 7 -10.32 -16.86 -11.65
CA GLY A 7 -11.54 -17.23 -12.39
C GLY A 7 -12.33 -16.04 -12.93
N ALA A 8 -13.64 -16.20 -13.07
CA ALA A 8 -14.54 -15.19 -13.65
C ALA A 8 -14.54 -13.85 -12.91
N HIS A 9 -14.15 -13.84 -11.63
CA HIS A 9 -14.04 -12.65 -10.78
C HIS A 9 -12.59 -12.22 -10.56
N PHE A 10 -11.66 -12.61 -11.43
CA PHE A 10 -10.31 -12.06 -11.39
C PHE A 10 -10.36 -10.54 -11.45
N CYS A 11 -9.62 -9.87 -10.58
CA CYS A 11 -9.71 -8.43 -10.39
C CYS A 11 -9.45 -7.69 -11.71
N LEU A 12 -10.48 -7.01 -12.19
CA LEU A 12 -10.42 -6.18 -13.40
C LEU A 12 -9.35 -5.08 -13.27
N GLY A 13 -9.16 -4.55 -12.07
CA GLY A 13 -8.18 -3.51 -11.75
C GLY A 13 -6.75 -4.01 -11.56
N ALA A 14 -6.45 -5.31 -11.73
CA ALA A 14 -5.13 -5.86 -11.39
C ALA A 14 -3.98 -5.26 -12.21
N ALA A 15 -4.24 -4.82 -13.45
CA ALA A 15 -3.23 -4.13 -14.26
C ALA A 15 -2.97 -2.70 -13.73
N LEU A 16 -4.05 -1.96 -13.44
CA LEU A 16 -3.98 -0.60 -12.90
C LEU A 16 -3.28 -0.57 -11.54
N ALA A 17 -3.70 -1.43 -10.61
CA ALA A 17 -3.12 -1.50 -9.26
C ALA A 17 -1.61 -1.79 -9.29
N ARG A 18 -1.13 -2.61 -10.25
CA ARG A 18 0.30 -2.86 -10.44
C ARG A 18 1.03 -1.62 -10.95
N MET A 19 0.47 -0.94 -11.95
CA MET A 19 1.06 0.28 -12.50
C MET A 19 1.12 1.38 -11.43
N GLU A 20 0.03 1.61 -10.70
CA GLU A 20 -0.02 2.56 -9.60
C GLU A 20 0.98 2.21 -8.49
N GLY A 21 1.05 0.95 -8.09
CA GLY A 21 2.02 0.49 -7.10
C GLY A 21 3.47 0.70 -7.53
N GLN A 22 3.79 0.45 -8.81
CA GLN A 22 5.12 0.73 -9.36
C GLN A 22 5.43 2.22 -9.36
N ILE A 23 4.52 3.06 -9.83
CA ILE A 23 4.72 4.52 -9.89
C ILE A 23 4.85 5.10 -8.48
N ALA A 24 3.95 4.72 -7.55
CA ALA A 24 3.96 5.18 -6.17
C ALA A 24 5.27 4.78 -5.47
N LEU A 25 5.60 3.48 -5.43
CA LEU A 25 6.79 3.01 -4.71
C LEU A 25 8.08 3.61 -5.30
N THR A 26 8.22 3.63 -6.62
CA THR A 26 9.44 4.16 -7.24
C THR A 26 9.53 5.68 -7.13
N GLY A 27 8.42 6.40 -7.33
CA GLY A 27 8.37 7.86 -7.21
C GLY A 27 8.67 8.31 -5.79
N THR A 28 8.09 7.63 -4.81
CA THR A 28 8.29 7.97 -3.41
C THR A 28 9.73 7.70 -2.96
N LEU A 29 10.30 6.52 -3.26
CA LEU A 29 11.69 6.19 -2.90
C LEU A 29 12.72 7.09 -3.61
N LYS A 30 12.42 7.59 -4.81
CA LYS A 30 13.27 8.57 -5.50
C LYS A 30 13.24 9.93 -4.82
N ARG A 31 12.07 10.40 -4.37
CA ARG A 31 11.90 11.74 -3.80
C ARG A 31 12.28 11.81 -2.33
N PHE A 32 12.03 10.73 -1.60
CA PHE A 32 12.22 10.59 -0.16
C PHE A 32 12.92 9.26 0.15
N PRO A 33 14.25 9.19 -0.03
CA PRO A 33 15.00 7.95 0.10
C PRO A 33 15.16 7.47 1.55
N ARG A 34 14.92 8.35 2.53
CA ARG A 34 14.99 8.06 3.97
C ARG A 34 13.80 8.69 4.67
N TRP A 35 13.23 7.95 5.60
CA TRP A 35 12.13 8.32 6.47
C TRP A 35 12.13 7.38 7.68
N GLU A 36 11.44 7.80 8.73
CA GLU A 36 11.16 6.95 9.89
C GLU A 36 9.63 6.80 10.03
N ILE A 37 9.21 5.65 10.57
CA ILE A 37 7.80 5.36 10.85
C ILE A 37 7.59 5.45 12.35
N ASP A 38 6.60 6.24 12.78
CA ASP A 38 6.15 6.22 14.17
C ASP A 38 5.20 5.05 14.40
N GLU A 39 5.78 3.89 14.76
CA GLU A 39 5.02 2.67 14.99
C GLU A 39 3.99 2.79 16.13
N SER A 40 4.23 3.69 17.10
CA SER A 40 3.34 3.88 18.25
C SER A 40 2.00 4.52 17.88
N ARG A 41 1.92 5.15 16.69
CA ARG A 41 0.75 5.87 16.19
C ARG A 41 0.13 5.24 14.96
N LEU A 42 0.47 3.99 14.64
CA LEU A 42 -0.17 3.25 13.56
C LEU A 42 -1.65 3.02 13.88
N VAL A 43 -2.51 3.30 12.90
CA VAL A 43 -3.95 3.03 13.03
C VAL A 43 -4.33 1.94 12.03
N PRO A 44 -4.54 0.68 12.46
CA PRO A 44 -4.96 -0.40 11.56
C PRO A 44 -6.39 -0.17 11.07
N VAL A 45 -6.66 -0.50 9.80
CA VAL A 45 -8.04 -0.47 9.29
C VAL A 45 -8.84 -1.61 9.96
N GLN A 46 -10.02 -1.31 10.50
CA GLN A 46 -10.87 -2.30 11.18
C GLN A 46 -11.84 -2.97 10.20
N THR A 47 -11.33 -3.87 9.36
CA THR A 47 -12.14 -4.65 8.41
C THR A 47 -11.72 -6.12 8.36
N SER A 48 -12.65 -7.01 8.00
CA SER A 48 -12.36 -8.42 7.76
C SER A 48 -11.89 -8.72 6.33
N THR A 49 -12.09 -7.79 5.39
CA THR A 49 -11.90 -8.01 3.94
C THR A 49 -10.64 -7.35 3.38
N VAL A 50 -10.14 -6.30 4.03
CA VAL A 50 -8.95 -5.55 3.60
C VAL A 50 -7.98 -5.39 4.76
N ARG A 51 -6.71 -5.70 4.51
CA ARG A 51 -5.62 -5.53 5.49
C ARG A 51 -4.82 -4.27 5.16
N GLY A 52 -4.54 -3.45 6.17
CA GLY A 52 -3.70 -2.26 6.03
C GLY A 52 -3.80 -1.33 7.23
N TYR A 53 -3.32 -0.10 7.05
CA TYR A 53 -3.39 0.97 8.03
C TYR A 53 -4.20 2.15 7.46
N ALA A 54 -5.09 2.69 8.27
CA ALA A 54 -5.80 3.94 8.01
C ALA A 54 -4.88 5.16 8.22
N SER A 55 -3.85 5.02 9.06
CA SER A 55 -2.82 6.04 9.26
C SER A 55 -1.44 5.40 9.51
N VAL A 56 -0.43 5.92 8.81
CA VAL A 56 0.99 5.59 8.98
C VAL A 56 1.77 6.91 9.06
N PRO A 57 1.95 7.48 10.26
CA PRO A 57 2.72 8.71 10.42
C PRO A 57 4.20 8.48 10.10
N ILE A 58 4.77 9.35 9.26
CA ILE A 58 6.17 9.31 8.86
C ILE A 58 6.85 10.65 9.15
N SER A 59 8.15 10.60 9.44
CA SER A 59 9.01 11.77 9.55
C SER A 59 10.18 11.68 8.57
N PHE A 60 10.66 12.85 8.14
CA PHE A 60 11.89 12.99 7.37
C PHE A 60 12.87 13.73 8.27
N ASP A 61 13.97 13.08 8.64
CA ASP A 61 15.10 13.75 9.30
C ASP A 61 15.77 14.76 8.36
#